data_AF-A0A850SKR8-F1
#
_entry.id   AF-A0A850SKR8-F1
#
_cell.length_a   1.000
_cell.length_b   1.000
_cell.length_c   1.000
_cell.angle_alpha   90.00
_cell.angle_beta   90.00
_cell.angle_gamma   90.00
#
_symmetry.space_group_name_H-M   'P 1'
#
loop_
_entity.id
_entity.type
_entity.pdbx_description
1 polymer ?
#
loop_
_entity_poly.entity_id
_entity_poly.type
_entity_poly.pdbx_seq_one_letter_code
_entity_poly.pdbx_strand_id
1 'polypeptide(L)'
;MSYDRFVDERLLTSRDALNHMQIKIKLVEIDEGARDLSRRFGNRVLVKKVLLTIKYTATQEVEERELDIEEIEKRMKKERLFSSTNRWVASTDIKNGYVVAAKHVDLLADAVALDIIKV
;
A
#
# COMPACT_ATOMS: atom_id res chain seq x y z
N MET A 1 -7.74 -4.20 30.64
CA MET A 1 -6.84 -3.51 29.71
C MET A 1 -6.47 -4.51 28.62
N SER A 2 -7.04 -4.39 27.41
CA SER A 2 -6.90 -5.43 26.39
C SER A 2 -5.53 -5.36 25.70
N TYR A 3 -4.86 -6.51 25.66
CA TYR A 3 -3.61 -6.78 24.94
C TYR A 3 -3.79 -6.80 23.40
N ASP A 4 -5.02 -6.60 22.88
CA ASP A 4 -5.35 -6.68 21.44
C ASP A 4 -4.82 -5.53 20.56
N ARG A 5 -4.17 -4.52 21.14
CA ARG A 5 -3.63 -3.39 20.35
C ARG A 5 -2.19 -3.56 19.87
N PHE A 6 -1.53 -4.68 20.21
CA PHE A 6 -0.19 -4.96 19.72
C PHE A 6 -0.26 -5.65 18.36
N VAL A 7 -0.08 -4.88 17.29
CA VAL A 7 0.08 -5.43 15.95
C VAL A 7 1.55 -5.78 15.77
N ASP A 8 1.85 -7.04 15.46
CA ASP A 8 3.21 -7.46 15.15
C ASP A 8 3.74 -6.68 13.95
N GLU A 9 4.85 -5.96 14.16
CA GLU A 9 5.49 -5.12 13.15
C GLU A 9 5.99 -5.93 11.95
N ARG A 10 6.27 -7.23 12.13
CA ARG A 10 6.63 -8.15 11.05
C ARG A 10 5.52 -8.33 10.02
N LEU A 11 4.26 -8.16 10.43
CA LEU A 11 3.11 -8.24 9.51
C LEU A 11 2.96 -6.97 8.66
N LEU A 12 3.54 -5.86 9.09
CA LEU A 12 3.44 -4.55 8.44
C LEU A 12 4.66 -4.18 7.62
N THR A 13 5.74 -4.96 7.73
CA THR A 13 7.01 -4.71 7.05
C THR A 13 7.26 -5.79 6.00
N SER A 14 7.33 -5.39 4.74
CA SER A 14 7.80 -6.27 3.67
C SER A 14 9.30 -6.06 3.46
N ARG A 15 9.97 -7.06 2.90
CA ARG A 15 11.40 -7.01 2.59
C ARG A 15 11.60 -7.42 1.15
N ASP A 16 12.63 -6.86 0.55
CA ASP A 16 13.11 -7.34 -0.74
C ASP A 16 13.73 -8.76 -0.61
N ALA A 17 13.74 -9.52 -1.71
CA ALA A 17 14.32 -10.86 -1.81
C ALA A 17 15.80 -10.90 -1.37
N LEU A 18 16.56 -9.83 -1.65
CA LEU A 18 17.95 -9.71 -1.23
C LEU A 18 18.12 -9.05 0.15
N ASN A 19 17.02 -8.71 0.83
CA ASN A 19 16.99 -8.12 2.16
C ASN A 19 17.74 -6.77 2.26
N HIS A 20 17.90 -6.07 1.14
CA HIS A 20 18.55 -4.75 1.07
C HIS A 20 17.64 -3.62 1.56
N MET A 21 16.33 -3.79 1.45
CA MET A 21 15.34 -2.77 1.79
C MET A 21 14.16 -3.38 2.55
N GLN A 22 13.59 -2.57 3.43
CA GLN A 22 12.35 -2.87 4.15
C GLN A 22 11.33 -1.80 3.82
N ILE A 23 10.10 -2.23 3.54
CA ILE A 23 9.04 -1.34 3.09
C ILE A 23 7.87 -1.42 4.08
N LYS A 24 7.32 -0.26 4.40
CA LYS A 24 6.12 -0.09 5.21
C LYS A 24 5.18 0.88 4.51
N ILE A 25 3.89 0.55 4.45
CA ILE A 25 2.88 1.38 3.79
C ILE A 25 1.83 1.81 4.79
N LYS A 26 1.68 3.12 4.96
CA LYS A 26 0.63 3.74 5.76
C LYS A 26 -0.44 4.35 4.87
N LEU A 27 -1.70 4.13 5.21
CA LEU A 27 -2.82 4.78 4.54
C LEU A 27 -2.91 6.25 4.97
N VAL A 28 -3.00 7.15 4.00
CA VAL A 28 -3.15 8.59 4.23
C VAL A 28 -4.55 9.03 3.89
N GLU A 29 -5.02 8.68 2.68
CA GLU A 29 -6.34 9.05 2.19
C GLU A 29 -7.04 7.83 1.63
N ILE A 30 -8.26 7.61 2.12
CA ILE A 30 -9.16 6.54 1.71
C ILE A 30 -10.50 7.12 1.27
N ASP A 31 -11.14 6.46 0.33
CA ASP A 31 -12.51 6.78 -0.07
C ASP A 31 -13.47 5.81 0.62
N GLU A 32 -14.07 6.28 1.71
CA GLU A 32 -15.09 5.53 2.46
C GLU A 32 -16.45 5.50 1.73
N GLY A 33 -16.67 6.45 0.80
CA GLY A 33 -17.93 6.59 0.05
C GLY A 33 -17.96 5.84 -1.27
N ALA A 34 -16.84 5.25 -1.69
CA ALA A 34 -16.67 4.77 -3.06
C ALA A 34 -17.67 3.69 -3.50
N ARG A 35 -18.17 2.80 -2.63
CA ARG A 35 -19.17 1.77 -3.05
C ARG A 35 -20.01 1.20 -1.91
N ASP A 36 -21.30 1.50 -1.95
CA ASP A 36 -22.44 0.79 -1.32
C ASP A 36 -22.56 -0.72 -1.74
N LEU A 37 -21.60 -1.25 -2.54
CA LEU A 37 -21.51 -2.67 -2.93
C LEU A 37 -20.71 -3.53 -1.93
N SER A 38 -20.06 -2.94 -0.92
CA SER A 38 -19.28 -3.65 0.12
C SER A 38 -20.12 -4.65 0.92
N ARG A 39 -21.46 -4.47 1.00
CA ARG A 39 -22.36 -5.41 1.69
C ARG A 39 -22.33 -6.84 1.13
N ARG A 40 -21.96 -7.06 -0.14
CA ARG A 40 -21.95 -8.41 -0.76
C ARG A 40 -20.58 -9.11 -0.71
N PHE A 41 -19.48 -8.37 -0.63
CA PHE A 41 -18.11 -8.92 -0.76
C PHE A 41 -17.17 -8.52 0.40
N GLY A 42 -17.73 -8.08 1.52
CA GLY A 42 -16.98 -7.62 2.69
C GLY A 42 -16.58 -6.14 2.58
N ASN A 43 -16.21 -5.56 3.73
CA ASN A 43 -15.79 -4.17 3.83
C ASN A 43 -14.41 -3.97 3.17
N ARG A 44 -14.41 -3.53 1.91
CA ARG A 44 -13.22 -3.10 1.17
C ARG A 44 -13.16 -1.59 1.14
N VAL A 45 -11.96 -1.05 1.28
CA VAL A 45 -11.67 0.37 1.29
C VAL A 45 -10.92 0.70 0.00
N LEU A 46 -11.31 1.78 -0.66
CA LEU A 46 -10.61 2.27 -1.83
C LEU A 46 -9.50 3.23 -1.38
N VAL A 47 -8.25 2.87 -1.66
CA VAL A 47 -7.09 3.68 -1.29
C VAL A 47 -6.86 4.77 -2.35
N LYS A 48 -6.66 6.01 -1.91
CA LYS A 48 -6.31 7.15 -2.77
C LYS A 48 -4.84 7.51 -2.62
N LYS A 49 -4.39 7.74 -1.39
CA LYS A 49 -3.01 8.12 -1.09
C LYS A 49 -2.40 7.26 0.00
N VAL A 50 -1.12 6.99 -0.14
CA VAL A 50 -0.32 6.28 0.86
C VAL A 50 0.98 7.00 1.14
N LEU A 51 1.48 6.80 2.35
CA LEU A 51 2.84 7.13 2.73
C LEU A 51 3.66 5.85 2.68
N LEU A 52 4.61 5.82 1.77
CA LEU A 52 5.59 4.75 1.61
C LEU A 52 6.83 5.10 2.42
N THR A 53 7.22 4.21 3.34
CA THR A 53 8.47 4.31 4.07
C THR A 53 9.39 3.18 3.60
N ILE A 54 10.54 3.53 3.02
CA ILE A 54 11.59 2.60 2.60
C ILE A 54 12.76 2.78 3.55
N LYS A 55 13.17 1.70 4.21
CA LYS A 55 14.36 1.65 5.04
C LYS A 55 15.42 0.81 4.37
N TYR A 56 16.57 1.41 4.09
CA TYR A 56 17.72 0.72 3.51
C TYR A 56 18.50 0.00 4.61
N THR A 57 18.67 -1.31 4.49
CA THR A 57 19.35 -2.14 5.50
C THR A 57 20.83 -1.77 5.66
N ALA A 58 21.49 -1.40 4.55
CA ALA A 58 22.92 -1.13 4.53
C ALA A 58 23.29 0.24 5.14
N THR A 59 22.58 1.31 4.76
CA THR A 59 22.87 2.68 5.21
C THR A 59 22.07 3.09 6.43
N GLN A 60 21.03 2.31 6.80
CA GLN A 60 20.02 2.67 7.80
C GLN A 60 19.24 3.95 7.47
N GLU A 61 19.37 4.47 6.26
CA GLU A 61 18.62 5.62 5.79
C GLU A 61 17.14 5.24 5.64
N VAL A 62 16.28 6.20 5.97
CA VAL A 62 14.84 6.07 5.87
C VAL A 62 14.36 7.12 4.88
N GLU A 63 13.77 6.65 3.79
CA GLU A 63 13.12 7.48 2.79
C GLU A 63 11.61 7.39 2.99
N GLU A 64 10.96 8.54 3.11
CA GLU A 64 9.51 8.64 3.19
C GLU A 64 8.99 9.37 1.95
N ARG A 65 7.99 8.77 1.31
CA ARG A 65 7.40 9.30 0.09
C ARG A 65 5.90 9.16 0.11
N GLU A 66 5.21 10.26 -0.13
CA GLU A 66 3.78 10.25 -0.38
C GLU A 66 3.52 9.87 -1.85
N LEU A 67 2.55 8.98 -2.04
CA LEU A 67 2.15 8.49 -3.34
C LEU A 67 0.65 8.65 -3.51
N ASP A 68 0.27 9.38 -4.55
CA ASP A 68 -1.11 9.43 -5.02
C ASP A 68 -1.36 8.26 -5.97
N ILE A 69 -1.95 7.18 -5.43
CA ILE A 69 -2.22 5.96 -6.17
C ILE A 69 -3.34 6.18 -7.19
N GLU A 70 -4.29 7.07 -6.91
CA GLU A 70 -5.35 7.40 -7.85
C GLU A 70 -4.78 8.10 -9.09
N GLU A 71 -3.89 9.06 -8.91
CA GLU A 71 -3.22 9.74 -10.01
C GLU A 71 -2.32 8.78 -10.81
N ILE A 72 -1.58 7.91 -10.12
CA ILE A 72 -0.74 6.88 -10.74
C ILE A 72 -1.59 5.92 -11.61
N GLU A 73 -2.73 5.45 -11.11
CA GLU A 73 -3.65 4.61 -11.90
C GLU A 73 -4.21 5.37 -13.13
N LYS A 74 -4.61 6.64 -12.96
CA LYS A 74 -5.08 7.47 -14.07
C LYS A 74 -4.00 7.64 -15.14
N ARG A 75 -2.76 7.87 -14.72
CA ARG A 75 -1.59 7.98 -15.59
C ARG A 75 -1.31 6.67 -16.32
N MET A 76 -1.34 5.53 -15.64
CA MET A 76 -1.20 4.20 -16.23
C MET A 76 -2.25 3.93 -17.32
N LYS A 77 -3.53 4.23 -17.04
CA LYS A 77 -4.61 4.09 -18.04
C LYS A 77 -4.40 4.98 -19.26
N LYS A 78 -3.85 6.18 -19.06
CA LYS A 78 -3.59 7.13 -20.15
C LYS A 78 -2.40 6.74 -21.01
N GLU A 79 -1.28 6.36 -20.39
CA GLU A 79 -0.02 6.09 -21.11
C GLU A 79 0.05 4.67 -21.67
N ARG A 80 -0.46 3.68 -20.92
CA ARG A 80 -0.30 2.25 -21.25
C ARG A 80 -1.60 1.54 -21.57
N LEU A 81 -2.75 2.21 -21.48
CA LEU A 81 -4.09 1.65 -21.76
C LEU A 81 -4.51 0.50 -20.83
N PHE A 82 -3.80 0.27 -19.72
CA PHE A 82 -4.15 -0.70 -18.68
C PHE A 82 -3.74 -0.18 -17.29
N SER A 83 -4.30 -0.78 -16.23
CA SER A 83 -3.87 -0.58 -14.84
C SER A 83 -4.20 -1.84 -14.03
N SER A 84 -3.44 -2.08 -12.96
CA SER A 84 -3.68 -3.18 -12.02
C SER A 84 -5.04 -3.08 -11.31
N THR A 85 -5.64 -1.89 -11.18
CA THR A 85 -6.92 -1.69 -10.44
C THR A 85 -6.86 -2.21 -8.97
N ASN A 86 -5.65 -2.36 -8.42
CA ASN A 86 -5.39 -2.99 -7.12
C ASN A 86 -5.61 -2.09 -5.90
N ARG A 87 -6.25 -0.92 -6.06
CA ARG A 87 -6.51 0.04 -4.98
C ARG A 87 -7.53 -0.41 -3.94
N TRP A 88 -8.28 -1.48 -4.22
CA TRP A 88 -9.30 -2.03 -3.34
C TRP A 88 -8.69 -2.97 -2.30
N VAL A 89 -8.40 -2.46 -1.11
CA VAL A 89 -7.82 -3.21 0.00
C VAL A 89 -8.92 -3.68 0.95
N ALA A 90 -8.87 -4.92 1.42
CA ALA A 90 -9.81 -5.42 2.42
C ALA A 90 -9.53 -4.76 3.79
N SER A 91 -10.57 -4.43 4.54
CA SER A 91 -10.42 -3.91 5.92
C SER A 91 -9.65 -4.86 6.84
N THR A 92 -9.68 -6.17 6.58
CA THR A 92 -8.89 -7.19 7.31
C THR A 92 -7.38 -7.07 7.05
N ASP A 93 -6.99 -6.54 5.89
CA ASP A 93 -5.60 -6.35 5.48
C ASP A 93 -5.06 -4.98 5.92
N ILE A 94 -5.83 -4.25 6.74
CA ILE A 94 -5.46 -2.96 7.29
C ILE A 94 -5.38 -3.11 8.82
N LYS A 95 -4.23 -2.82 9.40
CA LYS A 95 -4.03 -2.87 10.86
C LYS A 95 -3.42 -1.56 11.34
N ASN A 96 -4.11 -0.87 12.25
CA ASN A 96 -3.69 0.42 12.79
C ASN A 96 -3.34 1.47 11.70
N GLY A 97 -4.06 1.46 10.57
CA GLY A 97 -3.83 2.37 9.44
C GLY A 97 -2.65 1.98 8.53
N TYR A 98 -2.01 0.84 8.76
CA TYR A 98 -0.99 0.28 7.89
C TYR A 98 -1.55 -0.88 7.07
N VAL A 99 -1.06 -1.01 5.85
CA VAL A 99 -1.37 -2.15 4.98
C VAL A 99 -0.49 -3.33 5.39
N VAL A 100 -1.04 -4.55 5.34
CA VAL A 100 -0.27 -5.77 5.59
C VAL A 100 0.75 -6.01 4.46
N ALA A 101 1.94 -6.48 4.82
CA ALA A 101 3.08 -6.69 3.93
C ALA A 101 2.75 -7.51 2.66
N ALA A 102 1.84 -8.49 2.78
CA ALA A 102 1.40 -9.33 1.67
C ALA A 102 0.71 -8.56 0.53
N LYS A 103 0.23 -7.33 0.78
CA LYS A 103 -0.46 -6.48 -0.19
C LYS A 103 0.39 -5.32 -0.72
N HIS A 104 1.63 -5.18 -0.26
CA HIS A 104 2.50 -4.08 -0.67
C HIS A 104 2.80 -4.09 -2.17
N VAL A 105 3.18 -5.25 -2.71
CA VAL A 105 3.51 -5.39 -4.14
C VAL A 105 2.27 -5.15 -5.00
N ASP A 106 1.12 -5.72 -4.63
CA ASP A 106 -0.15 -5.52 -5.34
C ASP A 106 -0.51 -4.03 -5.45
N LEU A 107 -0.37 -3.29 -4.34
CA LEU A 107 -0.72 -1.88 -4.25
C LEU A 107 0.27 -0.97 -5.00
N LEU A 108 1.55 -1.34 -5.03
CA LEU A 108 2.62 -0.57 -5.69
C LEU A 108 2.83 -0.96 -7.16
N ALA A 109 2.13 -1.97 -7.69
CA ALA A 109 2.35 -2.51 -9.03
C ALA A 109 2.35 -1.45 -10.14
N ASP A 110 1.40 -0.52 -10.13
CA ASP A 110 1.33 0.56 -11.13
C ASP A 110 2.49 1.56 -10.98
N ALA A 111 2.92 1.84 -9.75
CA ALA A 111 4.03 2.75 -9.48
C ALA A 111 5.38 2.15 -9.91
N VAL A 112 5.56 0.84 -9.69
CA VAL A 112 6.72 0.08 -10.18
C VAL A 112 6.70 0.02 -11.71
N ALA A 113 5.53 -0.23 -12.31
CA ALA A 113 5.40 -0.29 -13.76
C ALA A 113 5.79 1.03 -14.43
N LEU A 114 5.47 2.19 -13.83
CA LEU A 114 5.86 3.52 -14.29
C LEU A 114 7.28 3.95 -13.91
N ASP A 115 8.09 3.05 -13.34
CA ASP A 115 9.44 3.34 -12.84
C ASP A 115 9.49 4.48 -11.78
N ILE A 116 8.36 4.73 -11.10
CA ILE A 116 8.26 5.76 -10.06
C ILE A 116 9.00 5.29 -8.81
N ILE A 117 8.95 3.98 -8.53
CA ILE A 117 9.60 3.34 -7.39
C ILE A 117 10.36 2.13 -7.90
N LYS A 118 11.55 1.94 -7.35
CA LYS A 118 12.31 0.71 -7.48
C LYS A 118 12.11 -0.08 -6.19
N VAL A 119 11.39 -1.19 -6.29
CA VAL A 119 11.10 -2.12 -5.18
C VAL A 119 11.98 -3.34 -5.34
#